data_AF-A0A1I1CSC5-F1
#
_entry.id   AF-A0A1I1CSC5-F1
#
_cell.length_a   1.000
_cell.length_b   1.000
_cell.length_c   1.000
_cell.angle_alpha   90.00
_cell.angle_beta   90.00
_cell.angle_gamma   90.00
#
_symmetry.space_group_name_H-M   'P 1'
#
loop_
_entity.id
_entity.type
_entity.pdbx_description
1 polymer ?
#
loop_
_entity_poly.entity_id
_entity_poly.type
_entity_poly.pdbx_seq_one_letter_code
_entity_poly.pdbx_strand_id
1 'polypeptide(L)'
;MRLGDLFGGRRWIYLAVVVGLVGFAVVVRPWTTVEERARTAAEGLRDSPVHVAAGARDVVDEQHAREVIGDRAIVVALFEDAPLTEYEGATSPPLELCRDLAELTPTNVVLVYAQGFYGEYRSKICVGPAFPDSPLSEWTAHDFNISLVTAVTDSSRYRVTAGNVTPEIEELVLAFDARSAERYGEILTRSQVGDTMSFRPLALAALGTVLTTVALFLLLRRGGQLLGAKGRRDRALARRRKSVDARLNVLADRVLHPHGPPDAQAAGDYVLILHSFGEATTETQLDQVEHRIEALERTFELSSSAG
;
A
#
# COMPACT_ATOMS: atom_id res chain seq x y z
N MET A 1 30.16 17.44 -23.16
CA MET A 1 29.71 16.40 -22.20
C MET A 1 28.20 16.48 -22.09
N ARG A 2 27.50 15.48 -22.62
CA ARG A 2 26.03 15.46 -22.67
C ARG A 2 25.50 14.89 -21.35
N LEU A 3 24.52 15.56 -20.74
CA LEU A 3 23.83 15.14 -19.51
C LEU A 3 23.10 13.77 -19.61
N GLY A 4 23.14 13.10 -20.76
CA GLY A 4 22.47 11.83 -21.01
C GLY A 4 23.16 10.59 -20.43
N ASP A 5 24.47 10.67 -20.12
CA ASP A 5 25.25 9.47 -19.76
C ASP A 5 25.35 9.19 -18.24
N LEU A 6 24.87 10.10 -17.39
CA LEU A 6 24.93 9.94 -15.92
C LEU A 6 23.69 9.26 -15.30
N PHE A 7 22.65 9.00 -16.10
CA PHE A 7 21.38 8.46 -15.61
C PHE A 7 20.97 7.21 -16.38
N GLY A 8 21.79 6.16 -16.28
CA GLY A 8 21.49 4.83 -16.80
C GLY A 8 20.08 4.37 -16.39
N GLY A 9 19.31 3.91 -17.37
CA GLY A 9 17.86 3.62 -17.28
C GLY A 9 17.41 2.63 -16.19
N ARG A 10 18.36 2.04 -15.46
CA ARG A 10 18.10 1.20 -14.29
C ARG A 10 17.64 2.02 -13.07
N ARG A 11 18.12 3.27 -12.91
CA ARG A 11 17.73 4.16 -11.79
C ARG A 11 16.28 4.64 -11.88
N TRP A 12 15.78 4.90 -13.09
CA TRP A 12 14.39 5.30 -13.32
C TRP A 12 13.39 4.20 -12.95
N ILE A 13 13.77 2.94 -13.13
CA ILE A 13 12.94 1.80 -12.73
C ILE A 13 12.81 1.73 -11.20
N TYR A 14 13.92 1.88 -10.47
CA TYR A 14 13.87 1.92 -9.00
C TYR A 14 13.07 3.13 -8.50
N LEU A 15 13.24 4.29 -9.14
CA LEU A 15 12.45 5.49 -8.80
C LEU A 15 10.96 5.23 -9.01
N ALA A 16 10.56 4.65 -10.14
CA ALA A 16 9.16 4.34 -10.43
C ALA A 16 8.58 3.29 -9.46
N VAL A 17 9.36 2.28 -9.08
CA VAL A 17 8.95 1.27 -8.10
C VAL A 17 8.81 1.88 -6.71
N VAL A 18 9.74 2.74 -6.29
CA VAL A 18 9.66 3.42 -4.99
C VAL A 18 8.48 4.39 -4.96
N VAL A 19 8.28 5.19 -6.01
CA VAL A 19 7.13 6.09 -6.11
C VAL A 19 5.82 5.30 -6.16
N GLY A 20 5.78 4.15 -6.83
CA GLY A 20 4.63 3.25 -6.84
C GLY A 20 4.36 2.62 -5.48
N LEU A 21 5.38 2.16 -4.76
CA LEU A 21 5.27 1.59 -3.41
C LEU A 21 4.90 2.64 -2.38
N VAL A 22 5.45 3.84 -2.47
CA VAL A 22 5.09 4.98 -1.60
C VAL A 22 3.67 5.43 -1.91
N GLY A 23 3.30 5.56 -3.19
CA GLY A 23 1.93 5.85 -3.59
C GLY A 23 0.94 4.79 -3.10
N PHE A 24 1.30 3.51 -3.24
CA PHE A 24 0.52 2.39 -2.69
C PHE A 24 0.46 2.45 -1.17
N ALA A 25 1.56 2.67 -0.45
CA ALA A 25 1.55 2.74 1.01
C ALA A 25 0.85 3.99 1.57
N VAL A 26 0.77 5.07 0.80
CA VAL A 26 0.01 6.28 1.15
C VAL A 26 -1.49 6.08 0.89
N VAL A 27 -1.87 5.42 -0.21
CA VAL A 27 -3.27 5.10 -0.56
C VAL A 27 -3.81 3.90 0.24
N VAL A 28 -2.93 2.96 0.57
CA VAL A 28 -3.15 1.74 1.35
C VAL A 28 -2.46 1.87 2.71
N ARG A 29 -2.33 3.09 3.24
CA ARG A 29 -2.29 3.26 4.70
C ARG A 29 -3.44 2.41 5.23
N PRO A 30 -3.24 1.60 6.28
CA PRO A 30 -4.25 0.65 6.72
C PRO A 30 -5.53 1.45 6.80
N TRP A 31 -6.47 1.12 5.92
CA TRP A 31 -7.81 1.66 6.01
C TRP A 31 -8.15 1.29 7.45
N THR A 32 -8.35 2.27 8.32
CA THR A 32 -9.15 2.04 9.51
C THR A 32 -10.45 1.57 8.90
N THR A 33 -10.60 0.25 8.80
CA THR A 33 -11.76 -0.36 8.15
C THR A 33 -12.86 -0.12 9.14
N VAL A 34 -13.45 1.07 9.04
CA VAL A 34 -14.54 1.46 9.91
C VAL A 34 -15.59 0.36 9.78
N GLU A 35 -15.90 -0.23 10.93
CA GLU A 35 -16.71 -1.44 10.96
C GLU A 35 -18.08 -1.19 10.34
N GLU A 36 -18.66 -2.22 9.74
CA GLU A 36 -19.93 -2.09 8.99
C GLU A 36 -21.08 -1.54 9.86
N ARG A 37 -21.05 -1.87 11.16
CA ARG A 37 -22.00 -1.36 12.15
C ARG A 37 -21.88 0.16 12.33
N ALA A 38 -20.66 0.70 12.45
CA ALA A 38 -20.43 2.14 12.53
C ALA A 38 -20.84 2.85 11.23
N ARG A 39 -20.56 2.23 10.07
CA ARG A 39 -20.95 2.79 8.77
C ARG A 39 -22.45 2.89 8.60
N THR A 40 -23.18 1.83 8.94
CA THR A 40 -24.65 1.79 8.88
C THR A 40 -25.27 2.85 9.78
N ALA A 41 -24.73 2.99 11.01
CA ALA A 41 -25.19 4.02 11.93
C ALA A 41 -24.88 5.43 11.42
N ALA A 42 -23.68 5.68 10.88
CA ALA A 42 -23.34 6.96 10.29
C ALA A 42 -24.23 7.32 9.09
N GLU A 43 -24.65 6.35 8.28
CA GLU A 43 -25.62 6.56 7.21
C GLU A 43 -26.98 7.00 7.75
N GLY A 44 -27.48 6.35 8.81
CA GLY A 44 -28.71 6.79 9.48
C GLY A 44 -28.59 8.18 10.13
N LEU A 45 -27.38 8.54 10.57
CA LEU A 45 -27.07 9.86 11.14
C LEU A 45 -26.94 10.99 10.11
N ARG A 46 -27.02 10.69 8.80
CA ARG A 46 -27.01 11.73 7.76
C ARG A 46 -28.25 12.61 7.85
N ASP A 47 -29.41 11.99 7.95
CA ASP A 47 -30.69 12.70 7.87
C ASP A 47 -31.27 13.01 9.25
N SER A 48 -30.83 12.31 10.31
CA SER A 48 -31.33 12.46 11.67
C SER A 48 -30.17 12.62 12.68
N PRO A 49 -30.30 13.45 13.73
CA PRO A 49 -29.30 13.52 14.79
C PRO A 49 -29.27 12.25 15.66
N VAL A 50 -30.30 11.40 15.56
CA VAL A 50 -30.41 10.14 16.31
C VAL A 50 -30.57 8.96 15.35
N HIS A 51 -29.73 7.95 15.52
CA HIS A 51 -29.83 6.65 14.87
C HIS A 51 -30.11 5.56 15.89
N VAL A 52 -31.04 4.67 15.56
CA VAL A 52 -31.43 3.54 16.41
C VAL A 52 -31.31 2.26 15.61
N ALA A 53 -30.36 1.41 16.03
CA ALA A 53 -30.14 0.12 15.41
C ALA A 53 -31.33 -0.82 15.67
N ALA A 54 -31.52 -1.80 14.79
CA ALA A 54 -32.56 -2.80 14.96
C ALA A 54 -32.30 -3.63 16.23
N GLY A 55 -33.24 -3.60 17.19
CA GLY A 55 -33.10 -4.30 18.47
C GLY A 55 -32.38 -3.49 19.56
N ALA A 56 -32.13 -2.19 19.34
CA ALA A 56 -31.70 -1.28 20.38
C ALA A 56 -32.67 -1.28 21.57
N ARG A 57 -32.14 -1.03 22.77
CA ARG A 57 -32.97 -0.95 23.98
C ARG A 57 -33.86 0.29 23.95
N ASP A 58 -35.12 0.12 24.29
CA ASP A 58 -36.10 1.19 24.48
C ASP A 58 -35.89 1.91 25.83
N VAL A 59 -34.70 2.51 25.99
CA VAL A 59 -34.30 3.28 27.19
C VAL A 59 -34.11 4.76 26.89
N VAL A 60 -34.19 5.14 25.61
CA VAL A 60 -34.12 6.53 25.14
C VAL A 60 -35.40 6.80 24.36
N ASP A 61 -36.09 7.87 24.71
CA ASP A 61 -37.15 8.43 23.86
C ASP A 61 -36.49 9.06 22.63
N GLU A 62 -36.48 8.31 21.53
CA GLU A 62 -35.80 8.68 20.28
C GLU A 62 -36.38 9.97 19.69
N GLN A 63 -37.70 10.17 19.78
CA GLN A 63 -38.34 11.36 19.24
C GLN A 63 -37.95 12.59 20.06
N HIS A 64 -38.08 12.51 21.38
CA HIS A 64 -37.67 13.60 22.27
C HIS A 64 -36.17 13.91 22.13
N ALA A 65 -35.32 12.88 22.02
CA ALA A 65 -33.89 13.08 21.79
C ALA A 65 -33.61 13.87 20.49
N ARG A 66 -34.32 13.56 19.39
CA ARG A 66 -34.22 14.33 18.14
C ARG A 66 -34.65 15.79 18.33
N GLU A 67 -35.75 16.01 19.03
CA GLU A 67 -36.30 17.34 19.29
C GLU A 67 -35.34 18.18 20.15
N VAL A 68 -34.79 17.59 21.20
CA VAL A 68 -33.85 18.28 22.11
C VAL A 68 -32.52 18.58 21.41
N ILE A 69 -31.99 17.65 20.61
CA ILE A 69 -30.73 17.87 19.88
C ILE A 69 -30.92 18.91 18.77
N GLY A 70 -31.96 18.77 17.95
CA GLY A 70 -32.21 19.63 16.79
C GLY A 70 -31.03 19.65 15.82
N ASP A 71 -30.59 20.85 15.43
CA ASP A 71 -29.52 21.06 14.44
C ASP A 71 -28.11 21.15 15.05
N ARG A 72 -27.95 20.95 16.36
CA ARG A 72 -26.66 21.02 17.05
C ARG A 72 -25.68 20.00 16.49
N ALA A 73 -24.38 20.28 16.59
CA ALA A 73 -23.31 19.35 16.19
C ALA A 73 -23.16 18.18 17.19
N ILE A 74 -24.26 17.51 17.50
CA ILE A 74 -24.38 16.34 18.36
C ILE A 74 -25.09 15.26 17.55
N VAL A 75 -24.56 14.04 17.59
CA VAL A 75 -25.21 12.86 17.04
C VAL A 75 -25.24 11.74 18.07
N VAL A 76 -26.34 10.99 18.09
CA VAL A 76 -26.57 9.90 19.05
C VAL A 76 -26.84 8.59 18.30
N ALA A 77 -26.11 7.54 18.63
CA ALA A 77 -26.35 6.20 18.10
C ALA A 77 -26.71 5.22 19.23
N LEU A 78 -27.86 4.56 19.10
CA LEU A 78 -28.35 3.54 20.02
C LEU A 78 -28.19 2.16 19.37
N PHE A 79 -27.51 1.24 20.05
CA PHE A 79 -27.28 -0.12 19.56
C PHE A 79 -27.99 -1.17 20.40
N GLU A 80 -28.14 -2.37 19.85
CA GLU A 80 -28.65 -3.53 20.58
C GLU A 80 -27.77 -3.94 21.78
N ASP A 81 -28.35 -4.72 22.69
CA ASP A 81 -27.66 -5.31 23.85
C ASP A 81 -26.91 -6.59 23.46
N ALA A 82 -26.21 -6.54 22.32
CA ALA A 82 -25.36 -7.61 21.83
C ALA A 82 -23.89 -7.25 22.03
N PRO A 83 -23.02 -8.23 22.30
CA PRO A 83 -21.60 -7.98 22.40
C PRO A 83 -21.05 -7.44 21.07
N LEU A 84 -20.20 -6.43 21.18
CA LEU A 84 -19.50 -5.79 20.06
C LEU A 84 -18.29 -6.66 19.64
N THR A 85 -18.57 -7.81 19.03
CA THR A 85 -17.56 -8.83 18.67
C THR A 85 -16.48 -8.31 17.72
N GLU A 86 -16.84 -7.37 16.86
CA GLU A 86 -15.94 -6.71 15.92
C GLU A 86 -14.85 -5.86 16.61
N TYR A 87 -15.03 -5.53 17.90
CA TYR A 87 -14.05 -4.83 18.72
C TYR A 87 -13.51 -5.68 19.88
N GLU A 88 -13.52 -7.02 19.78
CA GLU A 88 -13.09 -7.95 20.85
C GLU A 88 -11.66 -7.71 21.37
N GLY A 89 -10.77 -7.12 20.56
CA GLY A 89 -9.40 -6.78 20.96
C GLY A 89 -9.25 -5.43 21.68
N ALA A 90 -10.32 -4.63 21.74
CA ALA A 90 -10.28 -3.29 22.32
C ALA A 90 -10.41 -3.31 23.84
N THR A 91 -9.73 -2.38 24.52
CA THR A 91 -9.92 -2.18 25.97
C THR A 91 -11.34 -1.71 26.31
N SER A 92 -11.98 -0.99 25.39
CA SER A 92 -13.38 -0.58 25.53
C SER A 92 -14.08 -0.63 24.17
N PRO A 93 -14.74 -1.75 23.83
CA PRO A 93 -15.47 -1.91 22.57
C PRO A 93 -16.43 -0.75 22.23
N PRO A 94 -17.26 -0.25 23.18
CA PRO A 94 -18.14 0.89 22.88
C PRO A 94 -17.39 2.20 22.61
N LEU A 95 -16.18 2.36 23.15
CA LEU A 95 -15.37 3.55 22.91
C LEU A 95 -14.75 3.51 21.51
N GLU A 96 -14.29 2.35 21.04
CA GLU A 96 -13.80 2.22 19.67
C GLU A 96 -14.94 2.42 18.67
N LEU A 97 -16.13 1.84 18.90
CA LEU A 97 -17.32 2.13 18.10
C LEU A 97 -17.66 3.62 18.04
N CYS A 98 -17.54 4.31 19.18
CA CYS A 98 -17.73 5.75 19.28
C CYS A 98 -16.68 6.56 18.50
N ARG A 99 -15.42 6.11 18.47
CA ARG A 99 -14.35 6.71 17.67
C ARG A 99 -14.57 6.49 16.18
N ASP A 100 -14.91 5.28 15.77
CA ASP A 100 -15.24 4.93 14.38
C ASP A 100 -16.39 5.80 13.86
N LEU A 101 -17.45 5.98 14.67
CA LEU A 101 -18.54 6.90 14.35
C LEU A 101 -18.09 8.37 14.29
N ALA A 102 -17.19 8.79 15.19
CA ALA A 102 -16.63 10.13 15.18
C ALA A 102 -15.75 10.39 13.95
N GLU A 103 -15.01 9.39 13.45
CA GLU A 103 -14.28 9.46 12.18
C GLU A 103 -15.24 9.68 10.99
N LEU A 104 -16.41 9.03 11.00
CA LEU A 104 -17.42 9.17 9.95
C LEU A 104 -18.27 10.44 10.08
N THR A 105 -18.34 11.05 11.26
CA THR A 105 -19.10 12.29 11.54
C THR A 105 -18.18 13.41 12.04
N PRO A 106 -17.18 13.81 11.23
CA PRO A 106 -15.93 14.38 11.74
C PRO A 106 -16.07 15.75 12.41
N THR A 107 -17.19 16.45 12.25
CA THR A 107 -17.45 17.76 12.85
C THR A 107 -18.43 17.71 14.01
N ASN A 108 -18.77 16.53 14.54
CA ASN A 108 -19.80 16.37 15.56
C ASN A 108 -19.24 15.79 16.87
N VAL A 109 -19.97 16.07 17.95
CA VAL A 109 -19.91 15.28 19.20
C VAL A 109 -20.77 14.04 19.00
N VAL A 110 -20.21 12.87 19.29
CA VAL A 110 -20.87 11.58 19.13
C VAL A 110 -21.15 10.99 20.50
N LEU A 111 -22.40 10.60 20.74
CA LEU A 111 -22.83 9.83 21.91
C LEU A 111 -23.29 8.43 21.45
N VAL A 112 -22.65 7.38 21.95
CA VAL A 112 -23.00 5.99 21.61
C VAL A 112 -23.50 5.27 22.84
N TYR A 113 -24.68 4.65 22.74
CA TYR A 113 -25.15 3.66 23.71
C TYR A 113 -24.98 2.26 23.13
N ALA A 114 -24.17 1.44 23.80
CA ALA A 114 -23.95 0.05 23.43
C ALA A 114 -23.59 -0.79 24.65
N GLN A 115 -23.67 -2.11 24.51
CA GLN A 115 -23.26 -3.04 25.56
C GLN A 115 -21.72 -3.07 25.68
N GLY A 116 -21.21 -2.81 26.88
CA GLY A 116 -19.81 -2.97 27.23
C GLY A 116 -19.44 -4.43 27.56
N PHE A 117 -18.15 -4.68 27.75
CA PHE A 117 -17.60 -6.03 27.99
C PHE A 117 -18.21 -6.74 29.22
N TYR A 118 -18.61 -5.97 30.24
CA TYR A 118 -19.22 -6.51 31.47
C TYR A 118 -20.76 -6.57 31.40
N GLY A 119 -21.35 -6.48 30.20
CA GLY A 119 -22.81 -6.46 30.02
C GLY A 119 -23.48 -5.14 30.44
N GLU A 120 -22.69 -4.11 30.71
CA GLU A 120 -23.18 -2.79 31.10
C GLU A 120 -23.56 -1.98 29.85
N TYR A 121 -24.83 -1.59 29.76
CA TYR A 121 -25.31 -0.71 28.70
C TYR A 121 -25.08 0.74 29.12
N ARG A 122 -24.02 1.37 28.58
CA ARG A 122 -23.58 2.72 28.98
C ARG A 122 -23.26 3.56 27.75
N SER A 123 -23.33 4.87 27.94
CA SER A 123 -22.90 5.84 26.94
C SER A 123 -21.38 5.91 26.82
N LYS A 124 -20.92 6.30 25.63
CA LYS A 124 -19.57 6.83 25.37
C LYS A 124 -19.70 8.12 24.58
N ILE A 125 -18.88 9.11 24.91
CA ILE A 125 -18.84 10.40 24.23
C ILE A 125 -17.49 10.53 23.52
N CYS A 126 -17.53 10.88 22.25
CA CYS A 126 -16.36 11.15 21.41
C CYS A 126 -16.58 12.46 20.64
N VAL A 127 -15.49 13.01 20.12
CA VAL A 127 -15.53 14.20 19.26
C VAL A 127 -14.82 13.87 17.97
N GLY A 128 -15.44 14.24 16.84
CA GLY A 128 -14.88 14.00 15.51
C GLY A 128 -13.55 14.73 15.29
N PRO A 129 -12.67 14.18 14.43
CA PRO A 129 -11.32 14.72 14.22
C PRO A 129 -11.27 16.08 13.51
N ALA A 130 -12.38 16.52 12.90
CA ALA A 130 -12.52 17.84 12.28
C ALA A 130 -13.45 18.76 13.08
N PHE A 131 -13.75 18.43 14.34
CA PHE A 131 -14.46 19.33 15.22
C PHE A 131 -13.59 20.57 15.46
N PRO A 132 -14.16 21.79 15.35
CA PRO A 132 -13.35 23.00 15.35
C PRO A 132 -12.71 23.24 16.72
N ASP A 133 -11.46 23.70 16.71
CA ASP A 133 -10.86 24.31 17.90
C ASP A 133 -11.53 25.66 18.19
N SER A 134 -11.50 26.09 19.45
CA SER A 134 -12.12 27.35 19.86
C SER A 134 -11.39 28.54 19.21
N PRO A 135 -12.10 29.45 18.52
CA PRO A 135 -11.49 30.68 18.02
C PRO A 135 -11.34 31.75 19.11
N LEU A 136 -12.04 31.60 20.24
CA LEU A 136 -12.09 32.58 21.34
C LEU A 136 -11.20 32.22 22.54
N SER A 137 -10.56 31.04 22.53
CA SER A 137 -9.71 30.57 23.62
C SER A 137 -8.66 29.57 23.12
N GLU A 138 -7.67 29.24 23.94
CA GLU A 138 -6.66 28.20 23.61
C GLU A 138 -7.20 26.76 23.72
N TRP A 139 -8.52 26.59 23.91
CA TRP A 139 -9.12 25.26 24.05
C TRP A 139 -9.16 24.53 22.71
N THR A 140 -8.59 23.32 22.74
CA THR A 140 -8.70 22.37 21.65
C THR A 140 -10.06 21.65 21.68
N ALA A 141 -10.42 20.99 20.58
CA ALA A 141 -11.55 20.06 20.56
C ALA A 141 -11.47 18.97 21.65
N HIS A 142 -10.25 18.59 22.05
CA HIS A 142 -10.03 17.65 23.15
C HIS A 142 -10.39 18.25 24.52
N ASP A 143 -10.00 19.50 24.78
CA ASP A 143 -10.35 20.21 26.02
C ASP A 143 -11.87 20.41 26.13
N PHE A 144 -12.51 20.75 25.01
CA PHE A 144 -13.96 20.83 24.91
C PHE A 144 -14.61 19.47 25.25
N ASN A 145 -14.11 18.38 24.67
CA ASN A 145 -14.62 17.03 24.96
C ASN A 145 -14.51 16.66 26.44
N ILE A 146 -13.33 16.86 27.05
CA ILE A 146 -13.13 16.58 28.49
C ILE A 146 -14.14 17.37 29.32
N SER A 147 -14.26 18.66 29.04
CA SER A 147 -15.19 19.54 29.74
C SER A 147 -16.65 19.10 29.61
N LEU A 148 -17.04 18.64 28.41
CA LEU A 148 -18.39 18.15 28.13
C LEU A 148 -18.67 16.85 28.88
N VAL A 149 -17.78 15.87 28.78
CA VAL A 149 -17.88 14.58 29.47
C VAL A 149 -17.99 14.77 30.98
N THR A 150 -17.17 15.64 31.57
CA THR A 150 -17.25 15.94 33.00
C THR A 150 -18.62 16.52 33.39
N ALA A 151 -19.11 17.51 32.63
CA ALA A 151 -20.40 18.13 32.91
C ALA A 151 -21.56 17.13 32.85
N VAL A 152 -21.62 16.31 31.80
CA VAL A 152 -22.66 15.29 31.62
C VAL A 152 -22.58 14.21 32.70
N THR A 153 -21.38 13.75 33.03
CA THR A 153 -21.20 12.71 34.06
C THR A 153 -21.66 13.20 35.44
N ASP A 154 -21.35 14.46 35.77
CA ASP A 154 -21.71 15.04 37.06
C ASP A 154 -23.20 15.35 37.19
N SER A 155 -23.88 15.77 36.11
CA SER A 155 -25.30 16.12 36.17
C SER A 155 -26.24 14.94 35.93
N SER A 156 -25.92 14.05 34.98
CA SER A 156 -26.79 12.94 34.58
C SER A 156 -27.02 11.92 35.70
N ARG A 157 -26.04 11.75 36.60
CA ARG A 157 -26.12 10.82 37.75
C ARG A 157 -27.32 11.04 38.68
N TYR A 158 -27.95 12.21 38.61
CA TYR A 158 -29.10 12.57 39.45
C TYR A 158 -30.45 12.31 38.77
N ARG A 159 -30.47 12.06 37.46
CA ARG A 159 -31.71 11.96 36.66
C ARG A 159 -31.83 10.68 35.85
N VAL A 160 -30.71 10.03 35.52
CA VAL A 160 -30.67 8.80 34.73
C VAL A 160 -31.11 7.60 35.58
N THR A 161 -31.96 6.76 35.00
CA THR A 161 -32.37 5.48 35.59
C THR A 161 -32.06 4.35 34.62
N ALA A 162 -32.05 3.10 35.11
CA ALA A 162 -31.79 1.93 34.26
C ALA A 162 -32.79 1.76 33.10
N GLY A 163 -34.00 2.30 33.23
CA GLY A 163 -35.06 2.24 32.21
C GLY A 163 -35.26 3.54 31.43
N ASN A 164 -34.56 4.62 31.77
CA ASN A 164 -34.65 5.89 31.04
C ASN A 164 -33.34 6.66 31.15
N VAL A 165 -32.61 6.70 30.04
CA VAL A 165 -31.33 7.41 29.89
C VAL A 165 -31.47 8.67 29.04
N THR A 166 -32.69 9.01 28.57
CA THR A 166 -32.99 10.25 27.85
C THR A 166 -32.50 11.52 28.57
N PRO A 167 -32.60 11.65 29.91
CA PRO A 167 -32.06 12.82 30.61
C PRO A 167 -30.56 13.04 30.39
N GLU A 168 -29.76 12.01 30.13
CA GLU A 168 -28.34 12.18 29.84
C GLU A 168 -28.11 12.96 28.53
N ILE A 169 -28.97 12.75 27.53
CA ILE A 169 -28.94 13.49 26.25
C ILE A 169 -29.33 14.95 26.49
N GLU A 170 -30.33 15.20 27.33
CA GLU A 170 -30.71 16.58 27.71
C GLU A 170 -29.55 17.31 28.39
N GLU A 171 -28.88 16.64 29.33
CA GLU A 171 -27.71 17.19 30.02
C GLU A 171 -26.53 17.42 29.06
N LEU A 172 -26.30 16.52 28.10
CA LEU A 172 -25.32 16.70 27.03
C LEU A 172 -25.62 17.94 26.20
N VAL A 173 -26.87 18.13 25.79
CA VAL A 173 -27.28 19.28 24.99
C VAL A 173 -27.14 20.59 25.78
N LEU A 174 -27.55 20.61 27.05
CA LEU A 174 -27.40 21.79 27.91
C LEU A 174 -25.92 22.14 28.13
N ALA A 175 -25.08 21.14 28.41
CA ALA A 175 -23.65 21.35 28.58
C ALA A 175 -23.00 21.80 27.26
N PHE A 176 -23.37 21.19 26.13
CA PHE A 176 -22.88 21.57 24.82
C PHE A 176 -23.24 23.02 24.49
N ASP A 177 -24.50 23.42 24.72
CA ASP A 177 -24.95 24.77 24.40
C ASP A 177 -24.20 25.82 25.24
N ALA A 178 -24.06 25.56 26.55
CA ALA A 178 -23.34 26.45 27.45
C ALA A 178 -21.86 26.60 27.04
N ARG A 179 -21.17 25.50 26.75
CA ARG A 179 -19.75 25.52 26.36
C ARG A 179 -19.56 26.08 24.95
N SER A 180 -20.46 25.78 24.02
CA SER A 180 -20.38 26.30 22.65
C SER A 180 -20.54 27.81 22.65
N ALA A 181 -21.57 28.33 23.33
CA ALA A 181 -21.77 29.77 23.48
C ALA A 181 -20.58 30.47 24.18
N GLU A 182 -20.02 29.86 25.22
CA GLU A 182 -18.85 30.40 25.93
C GLU A 182 -17.58 30.42 25.06
N ARG A 183 -17.33 29.36 24.27
CA ARG A 183 -16.04 29.12 23.61
C ARG A 183 -16.00 29.45 22.13
N TYR A 184 -17.14 29.45 21.46
CA TYR A 184 -17.25 29.75 20.03
C TYR A 184 -18.09 31.01 19.79
N GLY A 185 -18.82 31.50 20.79
CA GLY A 185 -19.71 32.66 20.65
C GLY A 185 -21.04 32.34 19.97
N GLU A 186 -21.22 31.09 19.55
CA GLU A 186 -22.41 30.57 18.89
C GLU A 186 -22.59 29.08 19.22
N ILE A 187 -23.79 28.56 18.92
CA ILE A 187 -24.08 27.12 19.04
C ILE A 187 -23.65 26.45 17.75
N LEU A 188 -22.68 25.52 17.84
CA LEU A 188 -22.19 24.82 16.67
C LEU A 188 -23.27 23.89 16.11
N THR A 189 -23.51 23.99 14.81
CA THR A 189 -24.51 23.18 14.09
C THR A 189 -23.87 22.02 13.34
N ARG A 190 -24.59 20.91 13.24
CA ARG A 190 -24.17 19.73 12.47
C ARG A 190 -23.92 20.12 11.01
N SER A 191 -22.74 19.79 10.49
CA SER A 191 -22.54 19.79 9.04
C SER A 191 -23.16 18.54 8.43
N GLN A 192 -23.61 18.60 7.17
CA GLN A 192 -24.02 17.40 6.45
C GLN A 192 -22.90 16.35 6.54
N VAL A 193 -23.23 15.16 7.03
CA VAL A 193 -22.30 14.03 7.11
C VAL A 193 -21.89 13.70 5.67
N GLY A 194 -20.61 13.92 5.35
CA GLY A 194 -20.11 13.78 3.99
C GLY A 194 -20.29 12.36 3.45
N ASP A 195 -20.38 12.25 2.13
CA ASP A 195 -20.55 10.95 1.47
C ASP A 195 -19.33 10.06 1.76
N THR A 196 -19.50 9.11 2.69
CA THR A 196 -18.49 8.11 3.07
C THR A 196 -18.10 7.21 1.89
N MET A 197 -18.97 7.12 0.88
CA MET A 197 -18.65 6.61 -0.46
C MET A 197 -18.30 7.75 -1.42
N SER A 198 -17.25 8.52 -1.14
CA SER A 198 -16.70 9.37 -2.19
C SER A 198 -16.19 8.44 -3.31
N PHE A 199 -16.83 8.46 -4.48
CA PHE A 199 -16.42 7.67 -5.67
C PHE A 199 -14.96 7.94 -6.06
N ARG A 200 -14.43 9.10 -5.68
CA ARG A 200 -13.09 9.58 -6.02
C ARG A 200 -11.96 8.73 -5.42
N PRO A 201 -11.88 8.46 -4.09
CA PRO A 201 -10.91 7.54 -3.53
C PRO A 201 -11.06 6.11 -4.06
N LEU A 202 -12.29 5.64 -4.31
CA LEU A 202 -12.53 4.31 -4.91
C LEU A 202 -11.97 4.23 -6.34
N ALA A 203 -12.23 5.25 -7.16
CA ALA A 203 -11.71 5.36 -8.53
C ALA A 203 -10.18 5.50 -8.55
N LEU A 204 -9.60 6.25 -7.60
CA LEU A 204 -8.15 6.36 -7.44
C LEU A 204 -7.50 5.04 -7.03
N ALA A 205 -8.12 4.28 -6.12
CA ALA A 205 -7.64 2.95 -5.72
C ALA A 205 -7.73 1.95 -6.89
N ALA A 206 -8.83 1.95 -7.64
CA ALA A 206 -8.97 1.13 -8.84
C ALA A 206 -7.91 1.47 -9.90
N LEU A 207 -7.69 2.76 -10.16
CA LEU A 207 -6.68 3.22 -11.11
C LEU A 207 -5.25 2.90 -10.64
N GLY A 208 -4.98 3.03 -9.34
CA GLY A 208 -3.72 2.61 -8.72
C GLY A 208 -3.44 1.12 -8.88
N THR A 209 -4.46 0.27 -8.75
CA THR A 209 -4.35 -1.18 -8.94
C THR A 209 -4.03 -1.54 -10.39
N VAL A 210 -4.72 -0.90 -11.35
CA VAL A 210 -4.45 -1.08 -12.79
C VAL A 210 -3.03 -0.64 -13.14
N LEU A 211 -2.62 0.55 -12.70
CA LEU A 211 -1.26 1.06 -12.96
C LEU A 211 -0.17 0.16 -12.37
N THR A 212 -0.37 -0.34 -11.15
CA THR A 212 0.58 -1.25 -10.49
C THR A 212 0.70 -2.57 -11.25
N THR A 213 -0.43 -3.12 -11.70
CA THR A 213 -0.46 -4.36 -12.48
C THR A 213 0.25 -4.19 -13.83
N VAL A 214 0.01 -3.07 -14.53
CA VAL A 214 0.68 -2.74 -15.79
C VAL A 214 2.19 -2.55 -15.57
N ALA A 215 2.59 -1.84 -14.51
CA ALA A 215 4.00 -1.64 -14.18
C ALA A 215 4.70 -2.98 -13.90
N LEU A 216 4.08 -3.86 -13.12
CA LEU A 216 4.60 -5.20 -12.84
C LEU A 216 4.75 -6.02 -14.12
N PHE A 217 3.75 -6.00 -14.99
CA PHE A 217 3.81 -6.68 -16.29
C PHE A 217 4.96 -6.17 -17.15
N LEU A 218 5.16 -4.86 -17.23
CA LEU A 218 6.27 -4.26 -17.99
C LEU A 218 7.63 -4.64 -17.41
N LEU A 219 7.76 -4.73 -16.09
CA LEU A 219 8.98 -5.19 -15.41
C LEU A 219 9.27 -6.66 -15.72
N LEU A 220 8.27 -7.53 -15.62
CA LEU A 220 8.40 -8.95 -15.97
C LEU A 220 8.77 -9.12 -17.45
N ARG A 221 8.14 -8.36 -18.34
CA ARG A 221 8.43 -8.38 -19.78
C ARG A 221 9.87 -7.93 -20.08
N ARG A 222 10.34 -6.86 -19.44
CA ARG A 222 11.73 -6.39 -19.56
C ARG A 222 12.72 -7.42 -19.01
N GLY A 223 12.41 -8.05 -17.87
CA GLY A 223 13.20 -9.13 -17.29
C GLY A 223 13.33 -10.33 -18.23
N GLY A 224 12.22 -10.76 -18.84
CA GLY A 224 12.20 -11.85 -19.82
C GLY A 224 13.01 -11.54 -21.08
N GLN A 225 12.97 -10.30 -21.59
CA GLN A 225 13.76 -9.88 -22.74
C GLN A 225 15.27 -9.89 -22.47
N LEU A 226 15.69 -9.47 -21.27
CA LEU A 226 17.10 -9.49 -20.87
C LEU A 226 17.65 -10.91 -20.72
N LEU A 227 16.87 -11.80 -20.10
CA LEU A 227 17.23 -13.22 -19.97
C LEU A 227 17.25 -13.93 -21.33
N GLY A 228 16.28 -13.63 -22.21
CA GLY A 228 16.23 -14.18 -23.57
C GLY A 228 17.32 -13.64 -24.49
N ALA A 229 17.82 -12.42 -24.29
CA ALA A 229 18.96 -11.89 -25.02
C ALA A 229 20.27 -12.59 -24.62
N LYS A 230 20.47 -12.84 -23.32
CA LYS A 230 21.63 -13.58 -22.81
C LYS A 230 21.65 -15.02 -23.33
N GLY A 231 20.53 -15.74 -23.23
CA GLY A 231 20.42 -17.10 -23.74
C GLY A 231 20.63 -17.24 -25.25
N ARG A 232 20.32 -16.22 -26.05
CA ARG A 232 20.61 -16.21 -27.50
C ARG A 232 22.11 -16.05 -27.78
N ARG A 233 22.80 -15.18 -27.04
CA ARG A 233 24.25 -14.99 -27.15
C ARG A 233 25.01 -16.24 -26.74
N ASP A 234 24.65 -16.85 -25.61
CA ASP A 234 25.30 -18.07 -25.12
C ASP A 234 25.14 -19.24 -26.11
N ARG A 235 23.97 -19.36 -26.75
CA ARG A 235 23.75 -20.36 -27.81
C ARG A 235 24.56 -20.09 -29.08
N ALA A 236 24.71 -18.82 -29.47
CA ALA A 236 25.53 -18.43 -30.63
C ALA A 236 27.01 -18.76 -30.39
N LEU A 237 27.53 -18.41 -29.21
CA LEU A 237 28.90 -18.71 -28.79
C LEU A 237 29.15 -20.23 -28.73
N ALA A 238 28.19 -21.00 -28.19
CA ALA A 238 28.29 -22.46 -28.16
C ALA A 238 28.31 -23.09 -29.56
N ARG A 239 27.52 -22.58 -30.51
CA ARG A 239 27.56 -23.04 -31.91
C ARG A 239 28.90 -22.71 -32.57
N ARG A 240 29.40 -21.50 -32.34
CA ARG A 240 30.68 -21.05 -32.90
C ARG A 240 31.85 -21.88 -32.36
N ARG A 241 31.87 -22.12 -31.04
CA ARG A 241 32.87 -22.99 -30.40
C ARG A 241 32.91 -24.39 -31.01
N LYS A 242 31.75 -25.00 -31.29
CA LYS A 242 31.67 -26.29 -31.99
C LYS A 242 32.26 -26.25 -33.40
N SER A 243 32.09 -25.15 -34.13
CA SER A 243 32.68 -24.99 -35.46
C SER A 243 34.20 -24.90 -35.40
N VAL A 244 34.74 -24.16 -34.43
CA VAL A 244 36.19 -24.04 -34.21
C VAL A 244 36.80 -25.38 -33.78
N ASP A 245 36.13 -26.10 -32.89
CA ASP A 245 36.53 -27.44 -32.47
C ASP A 245 36.63 -28.42 -33.65
N ALA A 246 35.64 -28.38 -34.55
CA ALA A 246 35.67 -29.19 -35.77
C ALA A 246 36.86 -28.86 -36.68
N ARG A 247 37.21 -27.58 -36.84
CA ARG A 247 38.40 -27.15 -37.62
C ARG A 247 39.70 -27.61 -36.97
N LEU A 248 39.80 -27.51 -35.64
CA LEU A 248 40.96 -27.98 -34.89
C LEU A 248 41.17 -29.48 -35.04
N ASN A 249 40.10 -30.28 -35.03
CA ASN A 249 40.20 -31.73 -35.27
C ASN A 249 40.74 -32.06 -36.68
N VAL A 250 40.34 -31.31 -37.70
CA VAL A 250 40.88 -31.47 -39.08
C VAL A 250 42.35 -31.05 -39.14
N LEU A 251 42.73 -29.96 -38.47
CA LEU A 251 44.13 -29.53 -38.37
C LEU A 251 44.99 -30.53 -37.61
N ALA A 252 44.45 -31.17 -36.57
CA ALA A 252 45.14 -32.21 -35.82
C ALA A 252 45.63 -33.33 -36.74
N ASP A 253 44.77 -33.78 -37.66
CA ASP A 253 45.10 -34.85 -38.60
C ASP A 253 46.23 -34.45 -39.55
N ARG A 254 46.23 -33.19 -40.03
CA ARG A 254 47.31 -32.66 -40.89
C ARG A 254 48.64 -32.49 -40.16
N VAL A 255 48.61 -32.12 -38.89
CA VAL A 255 49.81 -31.94 -38.04
C VAL A 255 50.39 -33.30 -37.64
N LEU A 256 49.54 -34.28 -37.32
CA LEU A 256 49.95 -35.62 -36.90
C LEU A 256 50.36 -36.52 -38.07
N HIS A 257 49.76 -36.32 -39.25
CA HIS A 257 50.03 -37.11 -40.46
C HIS A 257 50.40 -36.20 -41.65
N PRO A 258 51.54 -35.48 -41.61
CA PRO A 258 51.92 -34.57 -42.69
C PRO A 258 52.26 -35.34 -43.98
N HIS A 259 51.87 -34.79 -45.14
CA HIS A 259 52.24 -35.32 -46.46
C HIS A 259 53.71 -35.02 -46.87
N GLY A 260 54.55 -34.60 -45.92
CA GLY A 260 55.95 -34.20 -46.12
C GLY A 260 56.79 -34.44 -44.87
N PRO A 261 58.04 -33.94 -44.80
CA PRO A 261 58.86 -34.08 -43.60
C PRO A 261 58.16 -33.44 -42.38
N PRO A 262 58.29 -34.03 -41.18
CA PRO A 262 57.67 -33.49 -39.97
C PRO A 262 58.08 -32.03 -39.70
N ASP A 263 57.09 -31.16 -39.49
CA ASP A 263 57.31 -29.76 -39.11
C ASP A 263 57.03 -29.56 -37.61
N ALA A 264 58.12 -29.52 -36.83
CA ALA A 264 58.05 -29.31 -35.39
C ALA A 264 57.48 -27.94 -35.00
N GLN A 265 57.63 -26.93 -35.86
CA GLN A 265 57.12 -25.59 -35.61
C GLN A 265 55.60 -25.56 -35.77
N ALA A 266 55.06 -26.14 -36.84
CA ALA A 266 53.62 -26.27 -37.05
C ALA A 266 52.94 -27.06 -35.92
N ALA A 267 53.58 -28.11 -35.41
CA ALA A 267 53.09 -28.86 -34.26
C ALA A 267 53.08 -28.03 -32.96
N GLY A 268 54.11 -27.22 -32.73
CA GLY A 268 54.17 -26.29 -31.60
C GLY A 268 53.08 -25.22 -31.66
N ASP A 269 52.87 -24.62 -32.84
CA ASP A 269 51.82 -23.62 -33.06
C ASP A 269 50.42 -24.20 -32.86
N TYR A 270 50.19 -25.42 -33.34
CA TYR A 270 48.93 -26.14 -33.11
C TYR A 270 48.63 -26.35 -31.61
N VAL A 271 49.61 -26.78 -30.81
CA VAL A 271 49.43 -26.97 -29.36
C VAL A 271 49.11 -25.65 -28.66
N LEU A 272 49.75 -24.54 -29.05
CA LEU A 272 49.45 -23.22 -28.51
C LEU A 272 48.03 -22.73 -28.86
N ILE A 273 47.56 -23.04 -30.06
CA ILE A 273 46.18 -22.74 -30.48
C ILE A 273 45.19 -23.57 -29.66
N LEU A 274 45.44 -24.87 -29.48
CA LEU A 274 44.59 -25.77 -28.71
C LEU A 274 44.48 -25.31 -27.24
N HIS A 275 45.59 -24.91 -26.64
CA HIS A 275 45.61 -24.35 -25.28
C HIS A 275 44.79 -23.06 -25.21
N SER A 276 44.99 -22.13 -26.15
CA SER A 276 44.23 -20.87 -26.22
C SER A 276 42.72 -21.09 -26.41
N PHE A 277 42.33 -22.12 -27.19
CA PHE A 277 40.93 -22.51 -27.37
C PHE A 277 40.29 -23.10 -26.09
N GLY A 278 41.08 -23.83 -25.31
CA GLY A 278 40.65 -24.34 -24.00
C GLY A 278 40.28 -23.21 -23.03
N GLU A 279 41.06 -22.13 -23.05
CA GLU A 279 40.91 -20.96 -22.18
C GLU A 279 39.91 -19.90 -22.71
N ALA A 280 39.54 -19.97 -23.99
CA ALA A 280 38.62 -19.03 -24.60
C ALA A 280 37.20 -19.16 -24.01
N THR A 281 36.77 -18.10 -23.30
CA THR A 281 35.44 -17.99 -22.66
C THR A 281 34.60 -16.85 -23.25
N THR A 282 35.19 -16.02 -24.10
CA THR A 282 34.55 -14.84 -24.71
C THR A 282 34.63 -14.86 -26.24
N GLU A 283 33.76 -14.10 -26.91
CA GLU A 283 33.75 -13.99 -28.38
C GLU A 283 35.09 -13.48 -28.91
N THR A 284 35.66 -12.45 -28.29
CA THR A 284 36.94 -11.86 -28.72
C THR A 284 38.12 -12.83 -28.60
N GLN A 285 38.13 -13.68 -27.58
CA GLN A 285 39.14 -14.74 -27.46
C GLN A 285 38.97 -15.80 -28.55
N LEU A 286 37.72 -16.15 -28.88
CA LEU A 286 37.44 -17.10 -29.94
C LEU A 286 37.81 -16.55 -31.34
N ASP A 287 37.60 -15.25 -31.59
CA ASP A 287 38.06 -14.56 -32.81
C ASP A 287 39.58 -14.66 -32.97
N GLN A 288 40.33 -14.48 -31.88
CA GLN A 288 41.79 -14.59 -31.89
C GLN A 288 42.24 -16.02 -32.19
N VAL A 289 41.56 -17.03 -31.64
CA VAL A 289 41.83 -18.44 -31.94
C VAL A 289 41.56 -18.74 -33.41
N GLU A 290 40.43 -18.30 -33.96
CA GLU A 290 40.08 -18.46 -35.37
C GLU A 290 41.13 -17.83 -36.30
N HIS A 291 41.60 -16.62 -35.99
CA HIS A 291 42.63 -15.94 -36.80
C HIS A 291 43.98 -16.69 -36.77
N ARG A 292 44.32 -17.35 -35.66
CA ARG A 292 45.54 -18.18 -35.56
C ARG A 292 45.39 -19.50 -36.30
N ILE A 293 44.21 -20.12 -36.25
CA ILE A 293 43.86 -21.30 -37.07
C ILE A 293 44.03 -20.97 -38.56
N GLU A 294 43.50 -19.84 -39.03
CA GLU A 294 43.61 -19.41 -40.44
C GLU A 294 45.05 -19.11 -40.87
N ALA A 295 45.90 -18.64 -39.97
CA ALA A 295 47.32 -18.45 -40.26
C ALA A 295 48.03 -19.81 -40.46
N LEU A 296 47.72 -20.79 -39.62
CA LEU A 296 48.28 -22.14 -39.68
C LEU A 296 47.74 -22.95 -40.87
N GLU A 297 46.47 -22.78 -41.22
CA GLU A 297 45.89 -23.39 -42.44
C GLU A 297 46.61 -22.90 -43.70
N ARG A 298 46.89 -21.59 -43.80
CA ARG A 298 47.63 -21.01 -44.94
C ARG A 298 49.05 -21.54 -45.07
N THR A 299 49.74 -21.81 -43.96
CA THR A 299 51.10 -22.40 -44.03
C THR A 299 51.07 -23.80 -44.63
N PHE A 300 50.05 -24.61 -44.30
CA PHE A 300 49.88 -25.94 -44.88
C PHE A 300 49.51 -25.89 -46.38
N GLU A 301 48.68 -24.94 -46.79
CA GLU A 301 48.31 -24.75 -48.20
C GLU A 301 49.53 -24.36 -49.05
N LEU A 302 50.35 -23.43 -48.56
CA LEU A 302 51.58 -23.02 -49.26
C LEU A 302 52.58 -24.17 -49.37
N SER A 303 52.76 -24.97 -48.32
CA SER A 303 53.65 -26.15 -48.36
C SER A 303 53.17 -27.24 -49.33
N SER A 304 51.85 -27.40 -49.48
CA SER A 304 51.26 -28.38 -50.41
C SER A 304 51.36 -27.95 -51.87
N SER A 305 51.56 -26.66 -52.15
CA SER A 305 51.68 -26.11 -53.52
C SER A 305 53.11 -26.10 -54.05
N ALA A 306 54.11 -26.29 -53.18
CA ALA A 306 55.53 -26.19 -53.48
C ALA A 306 56.24 -27.54 -53.68
N GLY A 307 55.54 -28.66 -53.45
CA GLY A 307 56.03 -30.03 -53.67
C GLY A 307 55.28 -30.72 -54.80
#